data_AF-J0IW70-F1
#
_entry.id   AF-J0IW70-F1
#
_cell.length_a   1.000
_cell.length_b   1.000
_cell.length_c   1.000
_cell.angle_alpha   90.00
_cell.angle_beta   90.00
_cell.angle_gamma   90.00
#
_symmetry.space_group_name_H-M   'P 1'
#
loop_
_entity.id
_entity.type
_entity.pdbx_description
1 polymer ?
#
loop_
_entity_poly.entity_id
_entity_poly.type
_entity_poly.pdbx_seq_one_letter_code
_entity_poly.pdbx_strand_id
1 'polypeptide(L)'
;MPNRGVVLLDGQALAYDIEKDLKHKIQIIHTQTHKRPKLAVILVGKDPASITYVNMKIKACQRVGMNFDLKTLQENVTEAKLLSLIKDYNTDQNISGVLVQLPLPRSIDSKMILEAIDPSKDVDGFHPLNIGKLCTQKESFLPATPMGVMRLLEHYHIEIKGKDVAIIGASNIIGKPLSMLMLNAGASVSVCHILTKDISFYTKNADIVCVGVGKPDLIKASMLKKGAVVVDIGINHLNDGRIVGDVDFTNAQKVAGFITPVPKGVGPMTIVSLLENTLIAFEKQQRKGF
;
A
#
# COMPACT_ATOMS: atom_id res chain seq x y z
N MET A 1 -3.08 12.65 -34.41
CA MET A 1 -2.11 12.62 -33.29
C MET A 1 -1.28 11.36 -33.44
N PRO A 2 0.06 11.40 -33.36
CA PRO A 2 0.87 10.20 -33.54
C PRO A 2 0.49 9.17 -32.48
N ASN A 3 0.50 7.89 -32.84
CA ASN A 3 0.35 6.74 -31.93
C ASN A 3 1.36 6.86 -30.80
N ARG A 4 1.03 7.59 -29.72
CA ARG A 4 1.77 7.49 -28.47
C ARG A 4 1.38 6.13 -27.91
N GLY A 5 2.34 5.21 -27.96
CA GLY A 5 2.20 3.91 -27.29
C GLY A 5 1.84 4.11 -25.81
N VAL A 6 1.24 3.09 -25.23
CA VAL A 6 0.90 3.05 -23.81
C VAL A 6 2.13 3.36 -22.95
N VAL A 7 1.95 4.16 -21.91
CA VAL A 7 3.00 4.45 -20.92
C VAL A 7 2.93 3.41 -19.81
N LEU A 8 4.06 2.75 -19.56
CA LEU A 8 4.17 1.84 -18.43
C LEU A 8 4.41 2.64 -17.14
N LEU A 9 3.54 2.45 -16.15
CA LEU A 9 3.69 3.01 -14.81
C LEU A 9 4.64 2.11 -14.00
N ASP A 10 5.95 2.37 -14.14
CA ASP A 10 7.03 1.57 -13.55
C ASP A 10 7.23 1.93 -12.06
N GLY A 11 6.43 1.28 -11.21
CA GLY A 11 6.53 1.47 -9.78
C GLY A 11 7.82 0.91 -9.16
N GLN A 12 8.51 -0.04 -9.80
CA GLN A 12 9.80 -0.52 -9.32
C GLN A 12 10.89 0.54 -9.50
N ALA A 13 10.93 1.19 -10.66
CA ALA A 13 11.88 2.28 -10.91
C ALA A 13 11.65 3.43 -9.91
N LEU A 14 10.41 3.88 -9.76
CA LEU A 14 10.07 4.95 -8.82
C LEU A 14 10.37 4.57 -7.36
N ALA A 15 10.05 3.35 -6.95
CA ALA A 15 10.36 2.88 -5.60
C ALA A 15 11.87 2.92 -5.31
N TYR A 16 12.72 2.54 -6.27
CA TYR A 16 14.16 2.64 -6.10
C TYR A 16 14.68 4.06 -6.01
N ASP A 17 14.08 5.01 -6.72
CA ASP A 17 14.47 6.41 -6.59
C ASP A 17 14.08 6.98 -5.21
N ILE A 18 12.89 6.66 -4.71
CA ILE A 18 12.48 7.03 -3.35
C ILE A 18 13.38 6.35 -2.30
N GLU A 19 13.76 5.09 -2.48
CA GLU A 19 14.68 4.39 -1.58
C GLU A 19 16.06 5.07 -1.49
N LYS A 20 16.58 5.66 -2.58
CA LYS A 20 17.83 6.42 -2.55
C LYS A 20 17.71 7.65 -1.66
N ASP A 21 16.60 8.39 -1.79
CA ASP A 21 16.33 9.57 -0.98
C ASP A 21 16.17 9.21 0.50
N LEU A 22 15.44 8.12 0.80
CA LEU A 22 15.28 7.62 2.15
C LEU A 22 16.62 7.22 2.76
N LYS A 23 17.47 6.52 2.01
CA LYS A 23 18.80 6.12 2.47
C LYS A 23 19.65 7.33 2.85
N HIS A 24 19.66 8.36 2.00
CA HIS A 24 20.39 9.59 2.26
C HIS A 24 19.87 10.29 3.52
N LYS A 25 18.55 10.45 3.68
CA LYS A 25 17.93 11.04 4.88
C LYS A 25 18.27 10.27 6.16
N ILE A 26 18.17 8.95 6.12
CA ILE A 26 18.47 8.07 7.28
C ILE A 26 19.95 8.16 7.66
N GLN A 27 20.86 8.24 6.67
CA GLN A 27 22.30 8.41 6.93
C GLN A 27 22.59 9.74 7.63
N ILE A 28 21.95 10.84 7.20
CA ILE A 28 22.07 12.15 7.87
C ILE A 28 21.55 12.07 9.31
N ILE A 29 20.35 11.54 9.51
CA ILE A 29 19.74 11.38 10.84
C ILE A 29 20.67 10.59 11.76
N HIS A 30 21.22 9.48 11.27
CA HIS A 30 22.11 8.65 12.06
C HIS A 30 23.39 9.39 12.46
N THR A 31 23.98 10.14 11.53
CA THR A 31 25.21 10.90 11.79
C THR A 31 24.97 12.01 12.83
N GLN A 32 23.80 12.64 12.79
CA GLN A 32 23.45 13.76 13.67
C GLN A 32 22.95 13.33 15.05
N THR A 33 22.22 12.21 15.15
CA THR A 33 21.48 11.84 16.37
C THR A 33 21.93 10.52 16.99
N HIS A 34 22.77 9.75 16.30
CA HIS A 34 23.13 8.37 16.63
C HIS A 34 21.93 7.40 16.75
N LYS A 35 20.73 7.81 16.29
CA LYS A 35 19.52 6.98 16.21
C LYS A 35 19.17 6.65 14.77
N ARG A 36 18.35 5.62 14.58
CA ARG A 36 17.78 5.26 13.28
C ARG A 36 16.29 4.97 13.44
N PRO A 37 15.46 5.25 12.42
CA PRO A 37 14.09 4.71 12.39
C PRO A 37 14.13 3.18 12.49
N LYS A 38 13.18 2.62 13.24
CA LYS A 38 13.07 1.16 13.43
C LYS A 38 11.64 0.68 13.22
N LEU A 39 11.49 -0.31 12.34
CA LEU A 39 10.22 -0.97 12.04
C LEU A 39 10.09 -2.30 12.80
N ALA A 40 9.13 -2.42 13.70
CA ALA A 40 8.72 -3.71 14.26
C ALA A 40 7.76 -4.40 13.29
N VAL A 41 8.05 -5.65 12.93
CA VAL A 41 7.24 -6.49 12.05
C VAL A 41 6.83 -7.75 12.81
N ILE A 42 5.53 -7.97 12.94
CA ILE A 42 4.97 -9.16 13.57
C ILE A 42 4.39 -10.08 12.49
N LEU A 43 4.88 -11.31 12.45
CA LEU A 43 4.39 -12.37 11.57
C LEU A 43 3.81 -13.50 12.43
N VAL A 44 2.56 -13.89 12.17
CA VAL A 44 1.90 -15.00 12.84
C VAL A 44 1.71 -16.15 11.85
N GLY A 45 2.16 -17.34 12.21
CA GLY A 45 2.05 -18.54 11.37
C GLY A 45 3.12 -18.65 10.30
N LYS A 46 2.85 -19.45 9.27
CA LYS A 46 3.83 -19.83 8.24
C LYS A 46 3.30 -19.72 6.81
N ASP A 47 2.30 -18.86 6.59
CA ASP A 47 1.75 -18.61 5.26
C ASP A 47 2.88 -18.18 4.29
N PRO A 48 3.13 -18.92 3.19
CA PRO A 48 4.26 -18.65 2.30
C PRO A 48 4.23 -17.25 1.66
N ALA A 49 3.03 -16.74 1.33
CA ALA A 49 2.87 -15.40 0.77
C ALA A 49 3.28 -14.34 1.82
N SER A 50 2.77 -14.46 3.05
CA SER A 50 3.10 -13.57 4.18
C SER A 50 4.59 -13.57 4.51
N ILE A 51 5.25 -14.74 4.51
CA ILE A 51 6.71 -14.85 4.69
C ILE A 51 7.45 -14.09 3.58
N THR A 52 7.03 -14.26 2.32
CA THR A 52 7.64 -13.59 1.18
C THR A 52 7.51 -12.08 1.30
N TYR A 53 6.31 -11.57 1.62
CA TYR A 53 6.06 -10.14 1.81
C TYR A 53 6.87 -9.56 2.96
N VAL A 54 6.93 -10.25 4.10
CA VAL A 54 7.75 -9.83 5.24
C VAL A 54 9.22 -9.76 4.83
N ASN A 55 9.76 -10.78 4.17
CA ASN A 55 11.13 -10.78 3.69
C ASN A 55 11.41 -9.61 2.73
N MET A 56 10.45 -9.23 1.88
CA MET A 56 10.60 -8.06 1.01
C MET A 56 10.68 -6.75 1.82
N LYS A 57 9.83 -6.58 2.84
CA LYS A 57 9.86 -5.42 3.75
C LYS A 57 11.20 -5.32 4.50
N ILE A 58 11.67 -6.43 5.05
CA ILE A 58 12.96 -6.49 5.77
C ILE A 58 14.14 -6.14 4.85
N LYS A 59 14.18 -6.71 3.64
CA LYS A 59 15.19 -6.35 2.64
C LYS A 59 15.12 -4.87 2.28
N ALA A 60 13.92 -4.27 2.23
CA ALA A 60 13.75 -2.85 1.96
C ALA A 60 14.29 -1.97 3.09
N CYS A 61 14.01 -2.32 4.35
CA CYS A 61 14.63 -1.65 5.51
C CYS A 61 16.17 -1.68 5.42
N GLN A 62 16.75 -2.85 5.09
CA GLN A 62 18.19 -3.00 4.92
C GLN A 62 18.77 -2.12 3.80
N ARG A 63 18.08 -2.04 2.64
CA ARG A 63 18.54 -1.21 1.50
C ARG A 63 18.66 0.26 1.86
N VAL A 64 17.73 0.78 2.68
CA VAL A 64 17.71 2.20 3.08
C VAL A 64 18.45 2.46 4.41
N GLY A 65 19.01 1.44 5.05
CA GLY A 65 19.71 1.58 6.33
C GLY A 65 18.80 1.75 7.55
N MET A 66 17.51 1.43 7.42
CA MET A 66 16.53 1.42 8.51
C MET A 66 16.68 0.16 9.37
N ASN A 67 16.56 0.31 10.69
CA ASN A 67 16.54 -0.84 11.59
C ASN A 67 15.19 -1.57 11.51
N PHE A 68 15.19 -2.85 11.86
CA PHE A 68 13.95 -3.60 12.01
C PHE A 68 14.03 -4.55 13.20
N ASP A 69 12.87 -4.98 13.66
CA ASP A 69 12.73 -6.12 14.57
C ASP A 69 11.65 -7.04 14.00
N LEU A 70 12.00 -8.29 13.70
CA LEU A 70 11.07 -9.27 13.16
C LEU A 70 10.69 -10.25 14.26
N LYS A 71 9.43 -10.22 14.68
CA LYS A 71 8.87 -11.21 15.60
C LYS A 71 8.03 -12.23 14.84
N THR A 72 8.52 -13.47 14.78
CA THR A 72 7.76 -14.61 14.29
C THR A 72 7.07 -15.32 15.44
N LEU A 73 5.76 -15.51 15.32
CA LEU A 73 4.91 -16.17 16.29
C LEU A 73 4.28 -17.42 15.64
N GLN A 74 4.04 -18.45 16.44
CA GLN A 74 3.35 -19.65 15.97
C GLN A 74 1.89 -19.33 15.65
N GLU A 75 1.28 -20.12 14.76
CA GLU A 75 -0.12 -19.92 14.32
C GLU A 75 -1.12 -20.05 15.48
N ASN A 76 -0.77 -20.81 16.52
CA ASN A 76 -1.58 -21.00 17.73
C ASN A 76 -1.36 -19.92 18.81
N VAL A 77 -0.72 -18.80 18.48
CA VAL A 77 -0.53 -17.70 19.43
C VAL A 77 -1.87 -17.16 19.91
N THR A 78 -1.98 -16.84 21.20
CA THR A 78 -3.19 -16.25 21.76
C THR A 78 -3.27 -14.76 21.43
N GLU A 79 -4.48 -14.26 21.27
CA GLU A 79 -4.74 -12.83 21.06
C GLU A 79 -4.14 -11.97 22.18
N ALA A 80 -4.30 -12.38 23.44
CA ALA A 80 -3.71 -11.69 24.59
C ALA A 80 -2.17 -11.55 24.50
N LYS A 81 -1.48 -12.58 24.01
CA LYS A 81 -0.02 -12.53 23.82
C LYS A 81 0.38 -11.58 22.71
N LEU A 82 -0.40 -11.53 21.63
CA LEU A 82 -0.18 -10.59 20.53
C LEU A 82 -0.43 -9.14 20.95
N LEU A 83 -1.51 -8.88 21.71
CA LEU A 83 -1.81 -7.57 22.29
C LEU A 83 -0.72 -7.10 23.26
N SER A 84 -0.21 -8.00 24.12
CA SER A 84 0.91 -7.67 25.02
C SER A 84 2.15 -7.25 24.26
N LEU A 85 2.51 -7.98 23.19
CA LEU A 85 3.66 -7.64 22.35
C LEU A 85 3.49 -6.28 21.67
N ILE A 86 2.30 -5.98 21.15
CA ILE A 86 1.99 -4.68 20.55
C ILE A 86 2.12 -3.56 21.58
N LYS A 87 1.64 -3.79 22.80
CA LYS A 87 1.79 -2.83 23.91
C LYS A 87 3.27 -2.54 24.22
N ASP A 88 4.11 -3.57 24.27
CA ASP A 88 5.55 -3.39 24.48
C ASP A 88 6.15 -2.51 23.37
N TYR A 89 5.85 -2.80 22.09
CA TYR A 89 6.31 -1.99 20.96
C TYR A 89 5.74 -0.56 20.93
N ASN A 90 4.51 -0.34 21.39
CA ASN A 90 3.94 0.99 21.52
C ASN A 90 4.75 1.84 22.52
N THR A 91 5.20 1.23 23.62
CA THR A 91 5.95 1.94 24.68
C THR A 91 7.44 2.08 24.40
N ASP A 92 8.05 1.19 23.60
CA ASP A 92 9.47 1.25 23.26
C ASP A 92 9.79 2.47 22.40
N GLN A 93 10.52 3.44 22.97
CA GLN A 93 10.91 4.66 22.27
C GLN A 93 11.90 4.43 21.12
N ASN A 94 12.53 3.26 21.03
CA ASN A 94 13.38 2.89 19.91
C ASN A 94 12.60 2.35 18.71
N ILE A 95 11.31 2.01 18.87
CA ILE A 95 10.42 1.57 17.78
C ILE A 95 9.66 2.76 17.24
N SER A 96 9.82 3.01 15.94
CA SER A 96 9.16 4.12 15.23
C SER A 96 7.84 3.69 14.61
N GLY A 97 7.81 2.49 14.04
CA GLY A 97 6.63 1.93 13.38
C GLY A 97 6.37 0.49 13.79
N VAL A 98 5.10 0.11 13.85
CA VAL A 98 4.65 -1.26 14.14
C VAL A 98 3.80 -1.74 12.99
N LEU A 99 4.08 -2.94 12.51
CA LEU A 99 3.36 -3.61 11.45
C LEU A 99 2.98 -5.03 11.89
N VAL A 100 1.71 -5.38 11.72
CA VAL A 100 1.23 -6.76 11.86
C VAL A 100 0.90 -7.30 10.48
N GLN A 101 1.61 -8.35 10.05
CA GLN A 101 1.39 -8.96 8.74
C GLN A 101 0.05 -9.71 8.72
N LEU A 102 -0.76 -9.41 7.70
CA LEU A 102 -2.02 -10.09 7.41
C LEU A 102 -1.84 -11.18 6.34
N PRO A 103 -2.73 -12.19 6.29
CA PRO A 103 -3.83 -12.43 7.22
C PRO A 103 -3.37 -13.01 8.57
N LEU A 104 -4.11 -12.71 9.63
CA LEU A 104 -3.97 -13.39 10.92
C LEU A 104 -4.80 -14.70 10.93
N PRO A 105 -4.48 -15.65 11.83
CA PRO A 105 -5.33 -16.81 12.06
C PRO A 105 -6.78 -16.43 12.34
N ARG A 106 -7.74 -17.24 11.89
CA ARG A 106 -9.18 -16.96 12.04
C ARG A 106 -9.64 -16.84 13.50
N SER A 107 -8.87 -17.40 14.43
CA SER A 107 -9.13 -17.33 15.87
C SER A 107 -8.78 -15.99 16.51
N ILE A 108 -8.17 -15.06 15.76
CA ILE A 108 -7.73 -13.74 16.24
C ILE A 108 -8.56 -12.65 15.56
N ASP A 109 -9.11 -11.73 16.33
CA ASP A 109 -9.79 -10.56 15.77
C ASP A 109 -8.76 -9.57 15.22
N SER A 110 -8.58 -9.60 13.89
CA SER A 110 -7.64 -8.71 13.22
C SER A 110 -7.95 -7.22 13.44
N LYS A 111 -9.21 -6.83 13.64
CA LYS A 111 -9.54 -5.41 13.90
C LYS A 111 -9.03 -5.00 15.27
N MET A 112 -9.28 -5.82 16.28
CA MET A 112 -8.80 -5.57 17.64
C MET A 112 -7.26 -5.47 17.68
N ILE A 113 -6.57 -6.37 16.97
CA ILE A 113 -5.11 -6.35 16.89
C ILE A 113 -4.58 -5.09 16.21
N LEU A 114 -5.17 -4.67 15.08
CA LEU A 114 -4.72 -3.48 14.36
C LEU A 114 -5.05 -2.19 15.12
N GLU A 115 -6.17 -2.14 15.84
CA GLU A 115 -6.56 -1.00 16.69
C GLU A 115 -5.69 -0.88 17.95
N ALA A 116 -5.07 -1.99 18.40
CA ALA A 116 -4.14 -1.95 19.53
C ALA A 116 -2.80 -1.25 19.21
N ILE A 117 -2.46 -1.07 17.93
CA ILE A 117 -1.25 -0.35 17.51
C ILE A 117 -1.45 1.14 17.77
N ASP A 118 -0.51 1.79 18.45
CA ASP A 118 -0.60 3.23 18.70
C ASP A 118 -0.71 3.99 17.34
N PRO A 119 -1.68 4.90 17.16
CA PRO A 119 -1.86 5.60 15.89
C PRO A 119 -0.63 6.39 15.42
N SER A 120 0.28 6.76 16.34
CA SER A 120 1.55 7.42 16.02
C SER A 120 2.63 6.49 15.50
N LYS A 121 2.44 5.16 15.61
CA LYS A 121 3.33 4.11 15.09
C LYS A 121 2.66 3.20 14.05
N ASP A 122 1.38 3.42 13.73
CA ASP A 122 0.63 2.70 12.70
C ASP A 122 1.07 3.13 11.29
N VAL A 123 2.22 2.61 10.87
CA VAL A 123 2.86 2.93 9.59
C VAL A 123 2.21 2.24 8.38
N ASP A 124 1.36 1.23 8.64
CA ASP A 124 0.49 0.63 7.62
C ASP A 124 -0.83 1.41 7.46
N GLY A 125 -1.13 2.37 8.35
CA GLY A 125 -2.25 3.30 8.25
C GLY A 125 -3.63 2.68 8.49
N PHE A 126 -3.71 1.52 9.13
CA PHE A 126 -4.98 0.77 9.28
C PHE A 126 -5.74 1.09 10.56
N HIS A 127 -5.13 1.82 11.50
CA HIS A 127 -5.81 2.22 12.72
C HIS A 127 -7.03 3.11 12.39
N PRO A 128 -8.22 2.85 12.94
CA PRO A 128 -9.44 3.60 12.63
C PRO A 128 -9.29 5.12 12.76
N LEU A 129 -8.54 5.59 13.76
CA LEU A 129 -8.20 7.01 13.92
C LEU A 129 -7.45 7.60 12.70
N ASN A 130 -6.49 6.89 12.12
CA ASN A 130 -5.75 7.35 10.95
C ASN A 130 -6.64 7.38 9.71
N ILE A 131 -7.48 6.35 9.53
CA ILE A 131 -8.50 6.31 8.48
C ILE A 131 -9.52 7.45 8.62
N GLY A 132 -10.00 7.73 9.84
CA GLY A 132 -10.93 8.83 10.12
C GLY A 132 -10.31 10.20 9.87
N LYS A 133 -9.01 10.38 10.19
CA LYS A 133 -8.26 11.58 9.83
C LYS A 133 -8.15 11.74 8.31
N LEU A 134 -7.80 10.69 7.58
CA LEU A 134 -7.81 10.69 6.11
C LEU A 134 -9.18 11.11 5.54
N CYS A 135 -10.26 10.52 6.05
CA CYS A 135 -11.63 10.83 5.61
C CYS A 135 -12.03 12.28 5.89
N THR A 136 -11.44 12.91 6.90
CA THR A 136 -11.71 14.31 7.30
C THR A 136 -10.62 15.28 6.84
N GLN A 137 -9.79 14.87 5.88
CA GLN A 137 -8.68 15.66 5.33
C GLN A 137 -7.68 16.18 6.39
N LYS A 138 -7.53 15.44 7.49
CA LYS A 138 -6.51 15.69 8.52
C LYS A 138 -5.28 14.84 8.25
N GLU A 139 -4.11 15.45 8.45
CA GLU A 139 -2.84 14.77 8.25
C GLU A 139 -2.65 13.60 9.26
N SER A 140 -2.34 12.41 8.73
CA SER A 140 -1.96 11.22 9.50
C SER A 140 -1.25 10.22 8.59
N PHE A 141 -0.90 9.04 9.10
CA PHE A 141 -0.40 7.96 8.24
C PHE A 141 -1.47 7.50 7.26
N LEU A 142 -1.06 7.38 6.00
CA LEU A 142 -1.88 6.87 4.93
C LEU A 142 -1.63 5.36 4.78
N PRO A 143 -2.66 4.56 4.44
CA PRO A 143 -2.46 3.18 4.06
C PRO A 143 -1.44 3.03 2.94
N ALA A 144 -0.46 2.16 3.13
CA ALA A 144 0.76 2.12 2.31
C ALA A 144 0.47 1.86 0.82
N THR A 145 -0.44 0.94 0.48
CA THR A 145 -0.82 0.68 -0.92
C THR A 145 -1.52 1.89 -1.56
N PRO A 146 -2.61 2.46 -0.99
CA PRO A 146 -3.20 3.68 -1.52
C PRO A 146 -2.21 4.86 -1.62
N MET A 147 -1.34 5.07 -0.63
CA MET A 147 -0.29 6.09 -0.67
C MET A 147 0.64 5.87 -1.87
N GLY A 148 1.13 4.64 -2.07
CA GLY A 148 1.99 4.28 -3.18
C GLY A 148 1.32 4.50 -4.55
N VAL A 149 0.02 4.20 -4.67
CA VAL A 149 -0.76 4.50 -5.88
C VAL A 149 -0.80 6.00 -6.15
N MET A 150 -1.16 6.83 -5.15
CA MET A 150 -1.21 8.28 -5.33
C MET A 150 0.15 8.86 -5.71
N ARG A 151 1.23 8.37 -5.10
CA ARG A 151 2.61 8.78 -5.38
C ARG A 151 3.03 8.42 -6.82
N LEU A 152 2.62 7.25 -7.29
CA LEU A 152 2.86 6.81 -8.66
C LEU A 152 2.14 7.71 -9.67
N LEU A 153 0.87 8.04 -9.43
CA LEU A 153 0.11 8.94 -10.28
C LEU A 153 0.73 10.34 -10.33
N GLU A 154 1.14 10.87 -9.17
CA GLU A 154 1.83 12.16 -9.06
C GLU A 154 3.14 12.20 -9.86
N HIS A 155 3.98 11.15 -9.74
CA HIS A 155 5.25 11.06 -10.46
C HIS A 155 5.06 11.13 -11.99
N TYR A 156 4.02 10.48 -12.50
CA TYR A 156 3.68 10.50 -13.93
C TYR A 156 2.84 11.71 -14.35
N HIS A 157 2.65 12.69 -13.44
CA HIS A 157 1.89 13.92 -13.66
C HIS A 157 0.46 13.67 -14.15
N ILE A 158 -0.16 12.62 -13.62
CA ILE A 158 -1.54 12.27 -13.91
C ILE A 158 -2.45 13.17 -13.07
N GLU A 159 -3.21 14.03 -13.76
CA GLU A 159 -4.21 14.89 -13.13
C GLU A 159 -5.36 14.06 -12.57
N ILE A 160 -5.66 14.23 -11.27
CA ILE A 160 -6.78 13.56 -10.58
C ILE A 160 -7.99 14.48 -10.44
N LYS A 161 -7.75 15.79 -10.28
CA LYS A 161 -8.81 16.78 -10.09
C LYS A 161 -9.77 16.80 -11.27
N GLY A 162 -11.07 16.66 -10.99
CA GLY A 162 -12.13 16.66 -12.00
C GLY A 162 -12.24 15.39 -12.84
N LYS A 163 -11.47 14.33 -12.53
CA LYS A 163 -11.53 13.04 -13.24
C LYS A 163 -12.59 12.11 -12.66
N ASP A 164 -13.10 11.24 -13.51
CA ASP A 164 -13.93 10.11 -13.11
C ASP A 164 -13.04 8.91 -12.75
N VAL A 165 -13.17 8.39 -11.52
CA VAL A 165 -12.35 7.29 -11.00
C VAL A 165 -13.23 6.10 -10.63
N ALA A 166 -12.89 4.92 -11.14
CA ALA A 166 -13.52 3.66 -10.74
C ALA A 166 -12.55 2.82 -9.90
N ILE A 167 -12.91 2.59 -8.64
CA ILE A 167 -12.20 1.70 -7.72
C ILE A 167 -12.93 0.36 -7.69
N ILE A 168 -12.28 -0.71 -8.15
CA ILE A 168 -12.82 -2.07 -8.20
C ILE A 168 -12.23 -2.86 -7.03
N GLY A 169 -13.04 -3.05 -6.00
CA GLY A 169 -12.65 -3.61 -4.70
C GLY A 169 -12.90 -2.61 -3.59
N ALA A 170 -13.63 -3.04 -2.55
CA ALA A 170 -14.03 -2.20 -1.41
C ALA A 170 -13.40 -2.67 -0.09
N SER A 171 -12.18 -3.22 -0.14
CA SER A 171 -11.48 -3.69 1.06
C SER A 171 -11.09 -2.53 1.98
N ASN A 172 -10.96 -2.82 3.28
CA ASN A 172 -10.61 -1.82 4.28
C ASN A 172 -9.17 -1.29 4.12
N ILE A 173 -8.28 -2.09 3.51
CA ILE A 173 -6.84 -1.80 3.43
C ILE A 173 -6.42 -1.17 2.09
N ILE A 174 -7.25 -1.27 1.05
CA ILE A 174 -6.94 -0.74 -0.29
C ILE A 174 -8.09 0.12 -0.79
N GLY A 175 -9.24 -0.49 -1.11
CA GLY A 175 -10.30 0.15 -1.87
C GLY A 175 -10.92 1.38 -1.19
N LYS A 176 -11.32 1.23 0.08
CA LYS A 176 -11.92 2.32 0.86
C LYS A 176 -10.95 3.50 1.05
N PRO A 177 -9.74 3.33 1.59
CA PRO A 177 -8.81 4.46 1.73
C PRO A 177 -8.38 5.07 0.39
N LEU A 178 -8.21 4.26 -0.67
CA LEU A 178 -7.90 4.80 -2.01
C LEU A 178 -9.04 5.68 -2.54
N SER A 179 -10.30 5.29 -2.31
CA SER A 179 -11.45 6.13 -2.70
C SER A 179 -11.44 7.49 -2.00
N MET A 180 -11.06 7.54 -0.73
CA MET A 180 -10.96 8.80 0.03
C MET A 180 -9.81 9.67 -0.45
N LEU A 181 -8.66 9.08 -0.77
CA LEU A 181 -7.52 9.82 -1.33
C LEU A 181 -7.87 10.43 -2.70
N MET A 182 -8.52 9.67 -3.57
CA MET A 182 -8.97 10.15 -4.89
C MET A 182 -10.02 11.27 -4.75
N LEU A 183 -10.98 11.10 -3.83
CA LEU A 183 -11.99 12.12 -3.54
C LEU A 183 -11.33 13.41 -3.02
N ASN A 184 -10.40 13.30 -2.07
CA ASN A 184 -9.66 14.44 -1.50
C ASN A 184 -8.77 15.13 -2.55
N ALA A 185 -8.31 14.40 -3.56
CA ALA A 185 -7.58 14.95 -4.72
C ALA A 185 -8.51 15.59 -5.77
N GLY A 186 -9.83 15.56 -5.55
CA GLY A 186 -10.83 16.25 -6.37
C GLY A 186 -11.46 15.41 -7.47
N ALA A 187 -11.36 14.07 -7.43
CA ALA A 187 -12.02 13.19 -8.37
C ALA A 187 -13.49 12.90 -8.02
N SER A 188 -14.29 12.56 -9.03
CA SER A 188 -15.57 11.88 -8.88
C SER A 188 -15.33 10.37 -8.76
N VAL A 189 -15.66 9.78 -7.61
CA VAL A 189 -15.24 8.40 -7.30
C VAL A 189 -16.42 7.44 -7.25
N SER A 190 -16.32 6.33 -7.98
CA SER A 190 -17.21 5.17 -7.89
C SER A 190 -16.48 3.99 -7.24
N VAL A 191 -17.06 3.39 -6.21
CA VAL A 191 -16.50 2.19 -5.55
C VAL A 191 -17.37 0.99 -5.88
N CYS A 192 -16.78 0.01 -6.56
CA CYS A 192 -17.42 -1.24 -6.97
C CYS A 192 -16.90 -2.43 -6.17
N HIS A 193 -17.69 -3.51 -6.13
CA HIS A 193 -17.34 -4.76 -5.44
C HIS A 193 -18.11 -5.94 -6.03
N ILE A 194 -18.02 -7.11 -5.39
CA ILE A 194 -18.63 -8.37 -5.84
C ILE A 194 -20.16 -8.32 -6.04
N LEU A 195 -20.85 -7.33 -5.46
CA LEU A 195 -22.31 -7.16 -5.58
C LEU A 195 -22.69 -6.08 -6.60
N THR A 196 -21.71 -5.42 -7.24
CA THR A 196 -21.97 -4.45 -8.29
C THR A 196 -22.54 -5.17 -9.51
N LYS A 197 -23.75 -4.76 -9.96
CA LYS A 197 -24.48 -5.42 -11.05
C LYS A 197 -23.70 -5.45 -12.37
N ASP A 198 -23.10 -4.32 -12.73
CA ASP A 198 -22.28 -4.18 -13.92
C ASP A 198 -21.11 -3.23 -13.63
N ILE A 199 -19.92 -3.79 -13.38
CA ILE A 199 -18.72 -2.99 -13.17
C ILE A 199 -18.27 -2.27 -14.45
N SER A 200 -18.65 -2.76 -15.64
CA SER A 200 -18.24 -2.17 -16.92
C SER A 200 -18.89 -0.81 -17.18
N PHE A 201 -20.09 -0.59 -16.63
CA PHE A 201 -20.75 0.72 -16.62
C PHE A 201 -19.83 1.81 -16.05
N TYR A 202 -19.18 1.51 -14.92
CA TYR A 202 -18.29 2.46 -14.24
C TYR A 202 -16.92 2.54 -14.92
N THR A 203 -16.31 1.41 -15.26
CA THR A 203 -14.94 1.39 -15.81
C THR A 203 -14.86 1.97 -17.23
N LYS A 204 -15.93 1.90 -18.02
CA LYS A 204 -15.98 2.51 -19.37
C LYS A 204 -16.06 4.03 -19.33
N ASN A 205 -16.60 4.60 -18.24
CA ASN A 205 -16.65 6.06 -18.06
C ASN A 205 -15.37 6.60 -17.40
N ALA A 206 -14.69 5.79 -16.60
CA ALA A 206 -13.57 6.22 -15.78
C ALA A 206 -12.35 6.66 -16.62
N ASP A 207 -11.78 7.80 -16.22
CA ASP A 207 -10.45 8.25 -16.65
C ASP A 207 -9.35 7.44 -15.96
N ILE A 208 -9.59 7.02 -14.70
CA ILE A 208 -8.67 6.21 -13.90
C ILE A 208 -9.43 4.99 -13.36
N VAL A 209 -8.93 3.79 -13.65
CA VAL A 209 -9.42 2.53 -13.10
C VAL A 209 -8.37 1.96 -12.17
N CYS A 210 -8.73 1.75 -10.89
CA CYS A 210 -7.89 1.04 -9.93
C CYS A 210 -8.57 -0.27 -9.55
N VAL A 211 -7.89 -1.42 -9.67
CA VAL A 211 -8.47 -2.73 -9.33
C VAL A 211 -7.58 -3.48 -8.35
N GLY A 212 -8.19 -4.06 -7.31
CA GLY A 212 -7.49 -4.85 -6.29
C GLY A 212 -8.46 -5.80 -5.59
N VAL A 213 -8.85 -6.87 -6.28
CA VAL A 213 -9.78 -7.90 -5.81
C VAL A 213 -9.19 -9.31 -5.78
N GLY A 214 -8.03 -9.53 -6.42
CA GLY A 214 -7.39 -10.84 -6.47
C GLY A 214 -8.13 -11.82 -7.38
N LYS A 215 -8.46 -11.38 -8.60
CA LYS A 215 -9.10 -12.19 -9.63
C LYS A 215 -8.47 -11.90 -11.01
N PRO A 216 -7.67 -12.83 -11.57
CA PRO A 216 -7.07 -12.68 -12.89
C PRO A 216 -8.09 -12.35 -13.99
N ASP A 217 -7.68 -11.50 -14.94
CA ASP A 217 -8.43 -11.12 -16.14
C ASP A 217 -9.85 -10.58 -15.91
N LEU A 218 -10.13 -10.07 -14.71
CA LEU A 218 -11.41 -9.44 -14.38
C LEU A 218 -11.64 -8.19 -15.21
N ILE A 219 -10.64 -7.31 -15.29
CA ILE A 219 -10.73 -6.09 -16.10
C ILE A 219 -10.17 -6.38 -17.49
N LYS A 220 -11.05 -6.24 -18.49
CA LYS A 220 -10.73 -6.50 -19.90
C LYS A 220 -10.60 -5.19 -20.68
N ALA A 221 -9.90 -5.23 -21.81
CA ALA A 221 -9.74 -4.07 -22.69
C ALA A 221 -11.07 -3.42 -23.11
N SER A 222 -12.13 -4.22 -23.33
CA SER A 222 -13.47 -3.75 -23.71
C SER A 222 -14.21 -2.99 -22.60
N MET A 223 -13.68 -3.02 -21.37
CA MET A 223 -14.24 -2.36 -20.20
C MET A 223 -13.58 -1.01 -19.93
N LEU A 224 -12.55 -0.64 -20.70
CA LEU A 224 -11.74 0.55 -20.45
C LEU A 224 -12.09 1.67 -21.44
N LYS A 225 -12.12 2.90 -20.92
CA LYS A 225 -12.11 4.11 -21.76
C LYS A 225 -10.80 4.18 -22.54
N LYS A 226 -10.85 4.59 -23.80
CA LYS A 226 -9.65 4.83 -24.60
C LYS A 226 -8.80 5.92 -23.94
N GLY A 227 -7.52 5.63 -23.70
CA GLY A 227 -6.60 6.54 -23.02
C GLY A 227 -6.68 6.51 -21.50
N ALA A 228 -7.48 5.63 -20.89
CA ALA A 228 -7.58 5.53 -19.43
C ALA A 228 -6.23 5.21 -18.77
N VAL A 229 -6.10 5.65 -17.52
CA VAL A 229 -5.06 5.21 -16.60
C VAL A 229 -5.54 3.94 -15.89
N VAL A 230 -4.74 2.88 -15.93
CA VAL A 230 -5.06 1.59 -15.33
C VAL A 230 -4.04 1.25 -14.24
N VAL A 231 -4.51 1.20 -13.00
CA VAL A 231 -3.72 0.82 -11.82
C VAL A 231 -4.18 -0.56 -11.34
N ASP A 232 -3.38 -1.57 -11.65
CA ASP A 232 -3.58 -2.95 -11.24
C ASP A 232 -2.82 -3.22 -9.93
N ILE A 233 -3.59 -3.34 -8.86
CA ILE A 233 -3.14 -3.60 -7.49
C ILE A 233 -3.15 -5.11 -7.20
N GLY A 234 -3.87 -5.89 -8.03
CA GLY A 234 -4.01 -7.33 -7.87
C GLY A 234 -2.65 -8.04 -7.94
N ILE A 235 -2.46 -9.04 -7.08
CA ILE A 235 -1.32 -9.94 -7.13
C ILE A 235 -1.86 -11.35 -6.98
N ASN A 236 -1.90 -12.07 -8.09
CA ASN A 236 -2.43 -13.42 -8.19
C ASN A 236 -1.30 -14.39 -8.49
N HIS A 237 -1.09 -15.36 -7.60
CA HIS A 237 -0.17 -16.47 -7.81
C HIS A 237 -0.92 -17.59 -8.54
N LEU A 238 -0.52 -17.87 -9.78
CA LEU A 238 -1.09 -18.96 -10.57
C LEU A 238 -0.41 -20.29 -10.25
N ASN A 239 -1.10 -21.39 -10.55
CA ASN A 239 -0.59 -22.75 -10.32
C ASN A 239 0.70 -23.06 -11.11
N ASP A 240 0.95 -22.35 -12.20
CA ASP A 240 2.17 -22.48 -13.01
C ASP A 240 3.33 -21.60 -12.53
N GLY A 241 3.18 -20.94 -11.37
CA GLY A 241 4.19 -20.10 -10.75
C GLY A 241 4.24 -18.66 -11.29
N ARG A 242 3.44 -18.31 -12.30
CA ARG A 242 3.33 -16.92 -12.77
C ARG A 242 2.62 -16.06 -11.73
N ILE A 243 3.00 -14.78 -11.70
CA ILE A 243 2.32 -13.73 -10.94
C ILE A 243 1.65 -12.82 -11.96
N VAL A 244 0.33 -12.67 -11.86
CA VAL A 244 -0.47 -11.81 -12.74
C VAL A 244 -1.35 -10.87 -11.92
N GLY A 245 -1.78 -9.78 -12.53
CA GLY A 245 -2.71 -8.84 -11.92
C GLY A 245 -4.17 -9.22 -12.09
N ASP A 246 -5.07 -8.29 -11.79
CA ASP A 246 -6.51 -8.44 -12.01
C ASP A 246 -6.95 -7.96 -13.41
N VAL A 247 -6.05 -7.33 -14.17
CA VAL A 247 -6.26 -6.83 -15.53
C VAL A 247 -5.65 -7.79 -16.55
N ASP A 248 -6.37 -8.01 -17.66
CA ASP A 248 -5.80 -8.61 -18.88
C ASP A 248 -4.80 -7.62 -19.51
N PHE A 249 -3.58 -7.59 -18.99
CA PHE A 249 -2.55 -6.61 -19.32
C PHE A 249 -2.26 -6.55 -20.83
N THR A 250 -2.10 -7.72 -21.46
CA THR A 250 -1.71 -7.83 -22.88
C THR A 250 -2.71 -7.16 -23.81
N ASN A 251 -4.00 -7.24 -23.52
CA ASN A 251 -5.03 -6.57 -24.31
C ASN A 251 -5.36 -5.17 -23.79
N ALA A 252 -5.38 -4.93 -22.48
CA ALA A 252 -5.69 -3.64 -21.89
C ALA A 252 -4.71 -2.54 -22.32
N GLN A 253 -3.42 -2.86 -22.45
CA GLN A 253 -2.40 -1.92 -22.90
C GLN A 253 -2.63 -1.38 -24.33
N LYS A 254 -3.49 -2.03 -25.13
CA LYS A 254 -3.86 -1.56 -26.48
C LYS A 254 -4.90 -0.42 -26.43
N VAL A 255 -5.55 -0.21 -25.28
CA VAL A 255 -6.62 0.77 -25.07
C VAL A 255 -6.20 1.84 -24.07
N ALA A 256 -5.49 1.44 -23.02
CA ALA A 256 -5.03 2.33 -21.94
C ALA A 256 -4.02 3.36 -22.46
N GLY A 257 -4.04 4.56 -21.86
CA GLY A 257 -2.97 5.55 -22.01
C GLY A 257 -1.80 5.26 -21.08
N PHE A 258 -2.11 4.77 -19.88
CA PHE A 258 -1.14 4.39 -18.85
C PHE A 258 -1.56 3.07 -18.21
N ILE A 259 -0.61 2.18 -17.91
CA ILE A 259 -0.90 0.91 -17.24
C ILE A 259 0.24 0.49 -16.31
N THR A 260 -0.08 0.01 -15.11
CA THR A 260 0.91 -0.62 -14.22
C THR A 260 1.17 -2.07 -14.64
N PRO A 261 2.44 -2.54 -14.69
CA PRO A 261 2.72 -3.96 -14.81
C PRO A 261 2.44 -4.69 -13.50
N VAL A 262 2.10 -5.98 -13.61
CA VAL A 262 2.12 -6.91 -12.49
C VAL A 262 3.00 -8.11 -12.87
N PRO A 263 4.05 -8.43 -12.10
CA PRO A 263 4.55 -7.72 -10.91
C PRO A 263 5.24 -6.38 -11.26
N LYS A 264 5.85 -5.72 -10.26
CA LYS A 264 6.72 -4.53 -10.38
C LYS A 264 6.02 -3.18 -10.58
N GLY A 265 4.69 -3.13 -10.62
CA GLY A 265 3.91 -1.89 -10.55
C GLY A 265 3.66 -1.44 -9.11
N VAL A 266 2.45 -1.70 -8.59
CA VAL A 266 2.02 -1.19 -7.28
C VAL A 266 2.76 -1.84 -6.10
N GLY A 267 3.14 -3.12 -6.20
CA GLY A 267 3.78 -3.85 -5.10
C GLY A 267 5.03 -3.17 -4.50
N PRO A 268 6.03 -2.80 -5.32
CA PRO A 268 7.18 -2.01 -4.85
C PRO A 268 6.80 -0.68 -4.20
N MET A 269 5.78 0.01 -4.72
CA MET A 269 5.30 1.28 -4.16
C MET A 269 4.69 1.12 -2.77
N THR A 270 3.94 0.04 -2.53
CA THR A 270 3.44 -0.30 -1.19
C THR A 270 4.58 -0.42 -0.19
N ILE A 271 5.69 -1.08 -0.56
CA ILE A 271 6.82 -1.28 0.34
C ILE A 271 7.54 0.03 0.62
N VAL A 272 7.80 0.86 -0.41
CA VAL A 272 8.51 2.12 -0.17
C VAL A 272 7.67 3.10 0.65
N SER A 273 6.35 3.16 0.44
CA SER A 273 5.46 4.01 1.23
C SER A 273 5.39 3.60 2.71
N LEU A 274 5.53 2.30 3.02
CA LEU A 274 5.71 1.84 4.39
C LEU A 274 7.01 2.38 5.02
N LEU A 275 8.11 2.42 4.25
CA LEU A 275 9.38 2.99 4.72
C LEU A 275 9.27 4.50 4.92
N GLU A 276 8.62 5.21 4.00
CA GLU A 276 8.33 6.65 4.13
C GLU A 276 7.52 6.93 5.41
N ASN A 277 6.43 6.20 5.64
CA ASN A 277 5.63 6.31 6.86
C ASN A 277 6.46 6.04 8.12
N THR A 278 7.37 5.06 8.09
CA THR A 278 8.24 4.75 9.24
C THR A 278 9.23 5.88 9.52
N LEU A 279 9.80 6.50 8.48
CA LEU A 279 10.64 7.68 8.65
C LEU A 279 9.83 8.86 9.21
N ILE A 280 8.63 9.11 8.69
CA ILE A 280 7.73 10.16 9.20
C ILE A 280 7.40 9.93 10.67
N ALA A 281 7.12 8.68 11.07
CA ALA A 281 6.85 8.32 12.46
C ALA A 281 8.03 8.64 13.37
N PHE A 282 9.25 8.25 12.95
CA PHE A 282 10.47 8.56 13.68
C PHE A 282 10.67 10.07 13.83
N GLU A 283 10.56 10.84 12.76
CA GLU A 283 10.74 12.30 12.78
C GLU A 283 9.70 12.99 13.69
N LYS A 284 8.43 12.59 13.60
CA LYS A 284 7.36 13.10 14.48
C LYS A 284 7.59 12.73 15.94
N GLN A 285 8.09 11.53 16.22
CA GLN A 285 8.43 11.08 17.57
C GLN A 285 9.57 11.92 18.17
N GLN A 286 10.65 12.17 17.41
CA GLN A 286 11.76 12.99 17.92
C GLN A 286 11.32 14.43 18.21
N ARG A 287 10.45 15.02 17.37
CA ARG A 287 9.94 16.39 17.61
C ARG A 287 9.07 16.53 18.85
N LYS A 288 8.39 15.47 19.29
CA LYS A 288 7.56 15.48 20.51
C LYS A 288 8.34 15.24 21.80
N GLY A 289 9.56 14.72 21.69
CA GLY A 289 10.46 14.46 22.82
C GLY A 289 11.34 15.66 23.19
N PHE A 290 11.27 16.75 22.42
CA PHE A 290 11.79 18.09 22.75
C PHE A 290 10.63 18.99 23.17
#